data_AF-A0A9P1HUR5-F1
#
_entry.id   AF-A0A9P1HUR5-F1
#
_cell.length_a   1.000
_cell.length_b   1.000
_cell.length_c   1.000
_cell.angle_alpha   90.00
_cell.angle_beta   90.00
_cell.angle_gamma   90.00
#
_symmetry.space_group_name_H-M   'P 1'
#
loop_
_entity.id
_entity.type
_entity.pdbx_description
1 polymer ?
#
loop_
_entity_poly.entity_id
_entity_poly.type
_entity_poly.pdbx_seq_one_letter_code
_entity_poly.pdbx_strand_id
1 'polypeptide(L)'
;MVVKLTLDEVLKKETFLFDADGVLWTGDKPIAGAVEFISSLLAQGKRVFILTNNSTKTIDHYMKKLERLGFPELPKENVISPAIVISAYLAENKEYENREVYLLGTDSLRSIIESESTVKCIGTGPDAITDYTDEDILHHLDLHANPKAVICSFDSHFSYPKVMKAANYLNRPEVQFLITNEDYTFPGPDPNIVIPGSGTTSACIRAVTNKEPIVFGKPHKALADFLKRRHHIDSASTIMFGDRLDTDIAFANNNDIDSVLVLTGIHSLADAKNAEESGKANLVPKFTFSLSTSVVVRKHGESTEQPKAQGWFSKILTGQQMDPSGWQKQSHSSLLSTSEAIYEISTHNYKPGERENYLQRFGNLKVELSEKIPSVELVGSWTVNYGRTRDQAIHLWRYRKGYTDVDSIVKVSGSDAGIMAADNDVGKLCGRRKSILVKSFSYWREPEQRPASHVYDMRSYCLQPGSMIEWANAWAKGITFRREQNQDVGGFFAQIGQLYVVYHFWAYPSMSARHDTRTQTWAKPGWDATVAYTVPLIKKMQSKILTPTKYSQLQ
;
A
#
# COMPACT_ATOMS: atom_id res chain seq x y z
N MET A 1 8.18 -42.98 0.38
CA MET A 1 7.17 -43.51 1.33
C MET A 1 7.04 -42.53 2.49
N VAL A 2 6.19 -41.50 2.35
CA VAL A 2 5.89 -40.58 3.46
C VAL A 2 5.18 -41.39 4.54
N VAL A 3 5.78 -41.47 5.73
CA VAL A 3 5.22 -42.21 6.85
C VAL A 3 4.12 -41.36 7.50
N LYS A 4 2.98 -41.96 7.81
CA LYS A 4 1.92 -41.29 8.57
C LYS A 4 2.25 -41.43 10.06
N LEU A 5 2.67 -40.34 10.73
CA LEU A 5 2.78 -40.36 12.19
C LEU A 5 1.41 -40.39 12.83
N THR A 6 1.36 -41.07 13.97
CA THR A 6 0.27 -40.93 14.93
C THR A 6 0.38 -39.59 15.68
N LEU A 7 -0.74 -39.08 16.17
CA LEU A 7 -0.76 -37.90 17.02
C LEU A 7 0.13 -38.10 18.27
N ASP A 8 0.16 -39.32 18.82
CA ASP A 8 0.98 -39.66 19.99
C ASP A 8 2.48 -39.50 19.71
N GLU A 9 2.94 -39.85 18.51
CA GLU A 9 4.36 -39.67 18.15
C GLU A 9 4.72 -38.20 17.94
N VAL A 10 3.80 -37.40 17.40
CA VAL A 10 3.97 -35.94 17.27
C VAL A 10 4.02 -35.30 18.67
N LEU A 11 3.14 -35.69 19.59
CA LEU A 11 3.05 -35.12 20.94
C LEU A 11 4.23 -35.51 21.86
N LYS A 12 5.04 -36.52 21.48
CA LYS A 12 6.33 -36.81 22.15
C LYS A 12 7.39 -35.73 21.94
N LYS A 13 7.20 -34.83 20.98
CA LYS A 13 8.11 -33.70 20.75
C LYS A 13 7.95 -32.65 21.85
N GLU A 14 9.01 -31.94 22.16
CA GLU A 14 9.02 -30.90 23.20
C GLU A 14 8.89 -29.51 22.62
N THR A 15 9.42 -29.29 21.41
CA THR A 15 9.37 -28.00 20.72
C THR A 15 8.68 -28.10 19.38
N PHE A 16 7.76 -27.19 19.12
CA PHE A 16 6.96 -27.10 17.91
C PHE A 16 7.23 -25.77 17.22
N LEU A 17 7.65 -25.84 15.97
CA LEU A 17 7.87 -24.70 15.09
C LEU A 17 6.75 -24.69 14.05
N PHE A 18 6.12 -23.55 13.84
CA PHE A 18 5.06 -23.39 12.84
C PHE A 18 5.45 -22.27 11.88
N ASP A 19 5.31 -22.51 10.57
CA ASP A 19 5.06 -21.39 9.67
C ASP A 19 3.72 -20.71 10.02
N ALA A 20 3.49 -19.53 9.47
CA ALA A 20 2.37 -18.67 9.81
C ALA A 20 1.27 -18.70 8.72
N ASP A 21 1.58 -18.14 7.55
CA ASP A 21 0.61 -17.95 6.46
C ASP A 21 0.49 -19.24 5.64
N GLY A 22 -0.68 -19.89 5.67
CA GLY A 22 -0.89 -21.21 5.06
C GLY A 22 -0.85 -22.37 6.06
N VAL A 23 -0.39 -22.14 7.29
CA VAL A 23 -0.30 -23.14 8.37
C VAL A 23 -1.19 -22.80 9.57
N LEU A 24 -1.12 -21.57 10.09
CA LEU A 24 -1.96 -21.12 11.20
C LEU A 24 -3.14 -20.28 10.74
N TRP A 25 -2.99 -19.53 9.64
CA TRP A 25 -4.03 -18.68 9.08
C TRP A 25 -3.87 -18.47 7.58
N THR A 26 -4.95 -18.03 6.93
CA THR A 26 -4.93 -17.51 5.56
C THR A 26 -5.48 -16.09 5.58
N GLY A 27 -4.63 -15.10 5.33
CA GLY A 27 -5.00 -13.68 5.48
C GLY A 27 -5.37 -13.38 6.94
N ASP A 28 -6.62 -12.96 7.16
CA ASP A 28 -7.19 -12.62 8.48
C ASP A 28 -8.17 -13.68 9.01
N LYS A 29 -8.07 -14.92 8.54
CA LYS A 29 -8.87 -16.05 9.04
C LYS A 29 -7.96 -17.15 9.57
N PRO A 30 -8.16 -17.62 10.82
CA PRO A 30 -7.42 -18.77 11.33
C PRO A 30 -7.79 -20.03 10.53
N ILE A 31 -6.83 -20.94 10.37
CA ILE A 31 -7.09 -22.26 9.81
C ILE A 31 -7.84 -23.09 10.85
N ALA A 32 -8.85 -23.84 10.40
CA ALA A 32 -9.71 -24.63 11.29
C ALA A 32 -8.88 -25.61 12.14
N GLY A 33 -9.07 -25.58 13.46
CA GLY A 33 -8.32 -26.43 14.41
C GLY A 33 -6.95 -25.89 14.83
N ALA A 34 -6.42 -24.84 14.18
CA ALA A 34 -5.09 -24.31 14.50
C ALA A 34 -5.04 -23.68 15.90
N VAL A 35 -6.07 -22.92 16.27
CA VAL A 35 -6.17 -22.27 17.60
C VAL A 35 -6.23 -23.32 18.70
N GLU A 36 -7.10 -24.32 18.54
CA GLU A 36 -7.29 -25.40 19.50
C GLU A 36 -6.02 -26.26 19.65
N PHE A 37 -5.34 -26.51 18.53
CA PHE A 37 -4.09 -27.27 18.54
C PHE A 37 -2.97 -26.54 19.28
N ILE A 38 -2.75 -25.26 18.97
CA ILE A 38 -1.73 -24.44 19.65
C ILE A 38 -2.03 -24.34 21.15
N SER A 39 -3.30 -24.07 21.52
CA SER A 39 -3.71 -23.97 22.93
C SER A 39 -3.49 -25.31 23.67
N SER A 40 -3.77 -26.44 23.02
CA SER A 40 -3.52 -27.78 23.59
C SER A 40 -2.03 -28.06 23.81
N LEU A 41 -1.16 -27.65 22.87
CA LEU A 41 0.29 -27.78 23.02
C LEU A 41 0.81 -26.94 24.21
N LEU A 42 0.36 -25.68 24.31
CA LEU A 42 0.73 -24.80 25.42
C LEU A 42 0.24 -25.34 26.77
N ALA A 43 -1.01 -25.84 26.84
CA ALA A 43 -1.56 -26.45 28.04
C ALA A 43 -0.79 -27.70 28.51
N GLN A 44 -0.15 -28.41 27.58
CA GLN A 44 0.73 -29.55 27.87
C GLN A 44 2.17 -29.15 28.20
N GLY A 45 2.46 -27.85 28.32
CA GLY A 45 3.80 -27.33 28.61
C GLY A 45 4.78 -27.41 27.44
N LYS A 46 4.28 -27.63 26.21
CA LYS A 46 5.13 -27.68 25.02
C LYS A 46 5.58 -26.28 24.61
N ARG A 47 6.77 -26.20 24.02
CA ARG A 47 7.35 -24.94 23.55
C ARG A 47 6.89 -24.69 22.12
N VAL A 48 6.20 -23.58 21.87
CA VAL A 48 5.61 -23.29 20.55
C VAL A 48 6.21 -22.01 19.98
N PHE A 49 6.76 -22.06 18.77
CA PHE A 49 7.30 -20.91 18.05
C PHE A 49 6.63 -20.72 16.70
N ILE A 50 6.41 -19.47 16.30
CA ILE A 50 5.99 -19.09 14.95
C ILE A 50 7.22 -18.57 14.22
N LEU A 51 7.58 -19.22 13.11
CA LEU A 51 8.70 -18.85 12.25
C LEU A 51 8.16 -18.30 10.93
N THR A 52 8.22 -16.99 10.72
CA THR A 52 7.69 -16.33 9.52
C THR A 52 8.81 -15.70 8.70
N ASN A 53 8.86 -15.95 7.39
CA ASN A 53 9.83 -15.26 6.52
C ASN A 53 9.42 -13.81 6.20
N ASN A 54 8.20 -13.38 6.54
CA ASN A 54 7.72 -12.05 6.21
C ASN A 54 8.41 -10.98 7.08
N SER A 55 9.28 -10.19 6.46
CA SER A 55 10.07 -9.11 7.08
C SER A 55 9.40 -7.73 7.02
N THR A 56 8.15 -7.64 6.54
CA THR A 56 7.46 -6.34 6.38
C THR A 56 6.69 -5.90 7.62
N LYS A 57 6.40 -6.82 8.54
CA LYS A 57 5.58 -6.58 9.74
C LYS A 57 6.46 -6.49 10.98
N THR A 58 6.11 -5.57 11.86
CA THR A 58 6.73 -5.45 13.19
C THR A 58 6.17 -6.51 14.13
N ILE A 59 6.87 -6.76 15.24
CA ILE A 59 6.40 -7.70 16.26
C ILE A 59 5.02 -7.30 16.81
N ASP A 60 4.78 -6.01 17.04
CA ASP A 60 3.49 -5.49 17.52
C ASP A 60 2.35 -5.77 16.52
N HIS A 61 2.63 -5.72 15.21
CA HIS A 61 1.66 -6.10 14.20
C HIS A 61 1.31 -7.59 14.27
N TYR A 62 2.30 -8.44 14.51
CA TYR A 62 2.05 -9.87 14.75
C TYR A 62 1.26 -10.11 16.02
N MET A 63 1.62 -9.46 17.14
CA MET A 63 0.92 -9.64 18.41
C MET A 63 -0.55 -9.25 18.32
N LYS A 64 -0.86 -8.10 17.70
CA LYS A 64 -2.27 -7.69 17.44
C LYS A 64 -3.00 -8.66 16.52
N LYS A 65 -2.29 -9.27 15.56
CA LYS A 65 -2.88 -10.28 14.66
C LYS A 65 -3.17 -11.57 15.43
N LEU A 66 -2.23 -12.05 16.24
CA LEU A 66 -2.41 -13.25 17.06
C LEU A 66 -3.60 -13.11 18.01
N GLU A 67 -3.70 -11.98 18.71
CA GLU A 67 -4.84 -11.68 19.58
C GLU A 67 -6.17 -11.72 18.80
N ARG A 68 -6.24 -11.04 17.65
CA ARG A 68 -7.44 -11.02 16.80
C ARG A 68 -7.83 -12.41 16.27
N LEU A 69 -6.85 -13.25 15.96
CA LEU A 69 -7.07 -14.58 15.38
C LEU A 69 -7.28 -15.68 16.42
N GLY A 70 -7.20 -15.36 17.71
CA GLY A 70 -7.47 -16.31 18.79
C GLY A 70 -6.24 -17.04 19.33
N PHE A 71 -5.03 -16.51 19.16
CA PHE A 71 -3.79 -17.04 19.74
C PHE A 71 -3.21 -16.15 20.87
N PRO A 72 -4.01 -15.73 21.88
CA PRO A 72 -3.57 -14.73 22.87
C PRO A 72 -2.49 -15.24 23.82
N GLU A 73 -2.32 -16.56 23.92
CA GLU A 73 -1.39 -17.21 24.85
C GLU A 73 0.06 -17.23 24.35
N LEU A 74 0.30 -16.97 23.06
CA LEU A 74 1.64 -16.96 22.49
C LEU A 74 2.37 -15.68 22.89
N PRO A 75 3.54 -15.77 23.56
CA PRO A 75 4.28 -14.59 23.94
C PRO A 75 5.08 -14.04 22.75
N LYS A 76 5.43 -12.76 22.80
CA LYS A 76 6.12 -12.07 21.68
C LYS A 76 7.47 -12.71 21.33
N GLU A 77 8.16 -13.27 22.32
CA GLU A 77 9.47 -13.92 22.16
C GLU A 77 9.38 -15.22 21.35
N ASN A 78 8.16 -15.73 21.16
CA ASN A 78 7.92 -16.96 20.38
C ASN A 78 7.63 -16.67 18.90
N VAL A 79 7.52 -15.41 18.48
CA VAL A 79 7.36 -15.03 17.08
C VAL A 79 8.71 -14.60 16.53
N ILE A 80 9.30 -15.45 15.69
CA ILE A 80 10.61 -15.23 15.11
C ILE A 80 10.47 -14.91 13.62
N SER A 81 11.08 -13.78 13.23
CA SER A 81 11.20 -13.36 11.84
C SER A 81 12.66 -13.12 11.50
N PRO A 82 13.04 -13.15 10.21
CA PRO A 82 14.41 -12.83 9.80
C PRO A 82 14.90 -11.47 10.26
N ALA A 83 13.99 -10.51 10.49
CA ALA A 83 14.31 -9.19 11.05
C ALA A 83 14.89 -9.31 12.47
N ILE A 84 14.32 -10.19 13.30
CA ILE A 84 14.84 -10.46 14.65
C ILE A 84 16.19 -11.17 14.57
N VAL A 85 16.30 -12.19 13.70
CA VAL A 85 17.52 -12.99 13.56
C VAL A 85 18.70 -12.14 13.09
N ILE A 86 18.52 -11.31 12.06
CA ILE A 86 19.59 -10.44 11.57
C ILE A 86 19.97 -9.37 12.60
N SER A 87 19.01 -8.85 13.36
CA SER A 87 19.29 -7.86 14.40
C SER A 87 20.12 -8.46 15.53
N ALA A 88 19.77 -9.67 15.97
CA ALA A 88 20.56 -10.41 16.95
C ALA A 88 21.96 -10.76 16.42
N TYR A 89 22.07 -11.17 15.15
CA TYR A 89 23.36 -11.39 14.51
C TYR A 89 24.23 -10.14 14.52
N LEU A 90 23.68 -8.98 14.16
CA LEU A 90 24.43 -7.72 14.18
C LEU A 90 24.85 -7.33 15.61
N ALA A 91 23.98 -7.55 16.60
CA ALA A 91 24.26 -7.25 18.01
C ALA A 91 25.33 -8.17 18.63
N GLU A 92 25.32 -9.46 18.28
CA GLU A 92 26.24 -10.47 18.81
C GLU A 92 27.66 -10.35 18.22
N ASN A 93 27.80 -9.76 17.03
CA ASN A 93 29.06 -9.64 16.32
C ASN A 93 29.70 -8.26 16.52
N LYS A 94 30.78 -8.21 17.34
CA LYS A 94 31.50 -6.98 17.70
C LYS A 94 32.01 -6.15 16.51
N GLU A 95 32.18 -6.76 15.33
CA GLU A 95 32.59 -6.03 14.12
C GLU A 95 31.58 -4.99 13.64
N TYR A 96 30.31 -5.10 14.05
CA TYR A 96 29.22 -4.16 13.73
C TYR A 96 28.97 -3.12 14.81
N GLU A 97 29.64 -3.22 15.96
CA GLU A 97 29.39 -2.34 17.10
C GLU A 97 29.62 -0.86 16.73
N ASN A 98 28.58 -0.02 16.88
CA ASN A 98 28.58 1.39 16.51
C ASN A 98 28.95 1.65 15.02
N ARG A 99 28.67 0.71 14.13
CA ARG A 99 28.94 0.83 12.69
C ARG A 99 27.68 1.16 11.90
N GLU A 100 27.88 1.68 10.69
CA GLU A 100 26.80 1.85 9.73
C GLU A 100 26.58 0.58 8.90
N VAL A 101 25.34 0.29 8.53
CA VAL A 101 24.97 -0.71 7.52
C VAL A 101 24.06 -0.07 6.49
N TYR A 102 24.23 -0.44 5.23
CA TYR A 102 23.40 0.05 4.13
C TYR A 102 22.20 -0.87 3.94
N LEU A 103 21.02 -0.40 4.30
CA LEU A 103 19.77 -1.17 4.30
C LEU A 103 18.92 -0.83 3.08
N LEU A 104 18.81 -1.79 2.18
CA LEU A 104 17.77 -1.86 1.14
C LEU A 104 16.51 -2.48 1.77
N GLY A 105 15.74 -1.67 2.48
CA GLY A 105 14.59 -2.15 3.23
C GLY A 105 13.69 -1.04 3.78
N THR A 106 12.65 -1.44 4.51
CA THR A 106 11.68 -0.51 5.12
C THR A 106 12.21 0.17 6.38
N ASP A 107 11.65 1.33 6.74
CA ASP A 107 11.92 2.00 8.02
C ASP A 107 11.52 1.16 9.24
N SER A 108 10.52 0.28 9.09
CA SER A 108 10.13 -0.68 10.12
C SER A 108 11.27 -1.66 10.43
N LEU A 109 11.93 -2.21 9.40
CA LEU A 109 13.07 -3.10 9.57
C LEU A 109 14.27 -2.36 10.17
N ARG A 110 14.53 -1.14 9.73
CA ARG A 110 15.53 -0.25 10.35
C ARG A 110 15.28 -0.10 11.85
N SER A 111 14.04 0.22 12.22
CA SER A 111 13.68 0.45 13.63
C SER A 111 13.93 -0.78 14.48
N ILE A 112 13.66 -1.99 13.96
CA ILE A 112 13.94 -3.25 14.64
C ILE A 112 15.45 -3.43 14.83
N ILE A 113 16.25 -3.27 13.76
CA ILE A 113 17.71 -3.42 13.82
C ILE A 113 18.34 -2.43 14.80
N GLU A 114 17.96 -1.15 14.73
CA GLU A 114 18.50 -0.09 15.59
C GLU A 114 18.01 -0.19 17.04
N SER A 115 16.90 -0.91 17.30
CA SER A 115 16.41 -1.15 18.67
C SER A 115 17.11 -2.30 19.40
N GLU A 116 17.66 -3.25 18.66
CA GLU A 116 18.25 -4.48 19.19
C GLU A 116 19.79 -4.52 19.04
N SER A 117 20.37 -3.55 18.33
CA SER A 117 21.81 -3.45 18.09
C SER A 117 22.30 -2.00 18.14
N THR A 118 23.63 -1.81 18.22
CA THR A 118 24.25 -0.47 18.17
C THR A 118 24.53 0.00 16.73
N VAL A 119 24.08 -0.76 15.74
CA VAL A 119 24.24 -0.42 14.32
C VAL A 119 23.34 0.74 13.95
N LYS A 120 23.81 1.59 13.05
CA LYS A 120 23.01 2.63 12.41
C LYS A 120 22.68 2.22 10.97
N CYS A 121 21.40 2.15 10.63
CA CYS A 121 20.97 1.86 9.27
C CYS A 121 20.91 3.15 8.44
N ILE A 122 21.50 3.09 7.24
CA ILE A 122 21.41 4.14 6.21
C ILE A 122 20.77 3.56 4.95
N GLY A 123 20.16 4.41 4.10
CA GLY A 123 19.62 4.00 2.80
C GLY A 123 18.14 3.60 2.77
N THR A 124 17.40 3.63 3.88
CA THR A 124 15.93 3.47 3.85
C THR A 124 15.24 4.70 3.24
N GLY A 125 14.02 4.51 2.73
CA GLY A 125 13.27 5.58 2.05
C GLY A 125 13.72 5.83 0.61
N PRO A 126 13.19 6.86 -0.08
CA PRO A 126 13.61 7.22 -1.44
C PRO A 126 15.04 7.77 -1.45
N ASP A 127 15.83 7.38 -2.45
CA ASP A 127 17.09 8.07 -2.73
C ASP A 127 16.80 9.52 -3.16
N ALA A 128 17.59 10.46 -2.67
CA ALA A 128 17.46 11.89 -2.96
C ALA A 128 18.01 12.20 -4.36
N ILE A 129 17.33 11.73 -5.40
CA ILE A 129 17.64 12.09 -6.79
C ILE A 129 16.46 12.89 -7.32
N THR A 130 16.72 14.18 -7.56
CA THR A 130 15.71 15.17 -7.93
C THR A 130 15.34 15.12 -9.40
N ASP A 131 16.17 14.51 -10.25
CA ASP A 131 15.86 14.25 -11.65
C ASP A 131 16.41 12.90 -12.11
N TYR A 132 15.55 12.05 -12.65
CA TYR A 132 15.91 10.69 -13.10
C TYR A 132 16.37 10.65 -14.57
N THR A 133 16.51 11.81 -15.22
CA THR A 133 16.70 11.92 -16.67
C THR A 133 18.11 12.25 -17.14
N ASP A 134 19.08 12.51 -16.26
CA ASP A 134 20.40 12.99 -16.68
C ASP A 134 21.54 11.99 -16.41
N GLU A 135 22.56 12.08 -17.27
CA GLU A 135 23.88 11.45 -17.18
C GLU A 135 24.53 11.61 -15.78
N ASP A 136 24.07 12.59 -15.00
CA ASP A 136 24.53 12.94 -13.65
C ASP A 136 24.54 11.77 -12.65
N ILE A 137 23.58 10.83 -12.69
CA ILE A 137 23.61 9.70 -11.73
C ILE A 137 24.81 8.76 -11.94
N LEU A 138 25.33 8.68 -13.17
CA LEU A 138 26.51 7.89 -13.51
C LEU A 138 27.80 8.61 -13.12
N HIS A 139 27.77 9.95 -13.01
CA HIS A 139 28.93 10.79 -12.69
C HIS A 139 28.98 11.23 -11.22
N HIS A 140 27.85 11.28 -10.52
CA HIS A 140 27.70 11.87 -9.18
C HIS A 140 26.96 10.94 -8.20
N LEU A 141 27.44 9.70 -8.06
CA LEU A 141 26.95 8.77 -7.05
C LEU A 141 27.58 9.07 -5.68
N ASP A 142 26.77 9.47 -4.69
CA ASP A 142 27.25 9.62 -3.31
C ASP A 142 27.58 8.25 -2.69
N LEU A 143 28.88 8.04 -2.45
CA LEU A 143 29.47 6.86 -1.81
C LEU A 143 30.29 7.22 -0.56
N HIS A 144 30.05 8.40 0.04
CA HIS A 144 30.83 8.88 1.20
C HIS A 144 30.65 7.98 2.44
N ALA A 145 29.55 7.25 2.52
CA ALA A 145 29.34 6.30 3.60
C ALA A 145 30.31 5.11 3.55
N ASN A 146 30.63 4.56 4.74
CA ASN A 146 31.46 3.37 4.87
C ASN A 146 30.74 2.26 5.66
N PRO A 147 29.66 1.70 5.09
CA PRO A 147 28.88 0.67 5.76
C PRO A 147 29.69 -0.63 5.88
N LYS A 148 29.47 -1.38 6.98
CA LYS A 148 30.08 -2.71 7.19
C LYS A 148 29.32 -3.84 6.52
N ALA A 149 28.05 -3.61 6.19
CA ALA A 149 27.25 -4.57 5.46
C ALA A 149 26.26 -3.85 4.54
N VAL A 150 25.88 -4.55 3.47
CA VAL A 150 24.66 -4.27 2.70
C VAL A 150 23.61 -5.31 3.10
N ILE A 151 22.45 -4.84 3.54
CA ILE A 151 21.32 -5.66 3.94
C ILE A 151 20.21 -5.51 2.91
N CYS A 152 19.78 -6.60 2.29
CA CYS A 152 18.62 -6.65 1.42
C CYS A 152 17.36 -7.13 2.16
N SER A 153 16.22 -6.54 1.84
CA SER A 153 14.89 -6.98 2.24
C SER A 153 13.86 -6.42 1.26
N PHE A 154 12.57 -6.55 1.58
CA PHE A 154 11.53 -5.81 0.87
C PHE A 154 11.74 -4.30 1.03
N ASP A 155 11.88 -3.59 -0.08
CA ASP A 155 12.05 -2.13 -0.14
C ASP A 155 11.06 -1.52 -1.14
N SER A 156 10.09 -0.75 -0.63
CA SER A 156 9.11 -0.05 -1.47
C SER A 156 9.68 1.15 -2.24
N HIS A 157 10.92 1.52 -1.95
CA HIS A 157 11.69 2.58 -2.63
C HIS A 157 12.91 2.02 -3.37
N PHE A 158 12.90 0.71 -3.67
CA PHE A 158 13.96 0.09 -4.47
C PHE A 158 14.13 0.83 -5.80
N SER A 159 15.36 1.19 -6.13
CA SER A 159 15.68 2.01 -7.30
C SER A 159 17.07 1.70 -7.83
N TYR A 160 17.34 2.08 -9.08
CA TYR A 160 18.64 1.85 -9.71
C TYR A 160 19.83 2.51 -8.96
N PRO A 161 19.71 3.75 -8.45
CA PRO A 161 20.76 4.37 -7.63
C PRO A 161 21.07 3.59 -6.34
N LYS A 162 20.04 3.02 -5.69
CA LYS A 162 20.22 2.14 -4.55
C LYS A 162 21.01 0.88 -4.91
N VAL A 163 20.75 0.30 -6.09
CA VAL A 163 21.50 -0.82 -6.65
C VAL A 163 22.95 -0.44 -6.90
N MET A 164 23.21 0.72 -7.51
CA MET A 164 24.56 1.22 -7.75
C MET A 164 25.34 1.42 -6.44
N LYS A 165 24.73 2.02 -5.42
CA LYS A 165 25.34 2.18 -4.09
C LYS A 165 25.66 0.82 -3.46
N ALA A 166 24.70 -0.09 -3.41
CA ALA A 166 24.89 -1.43 -2.89
C ALA A 166 26.02 -2.19 -3.60
N ALA A 167 26.05 -2.13 -4.94
CA ALA A 167 27.09 -2.76 -5.75
C ALA A 167 28.48 -2.19 -5.45
N ASN A 168 28.60 -0.86 -5.35
CA ASN A 168 29.87 -0.19 -5.04
C ASN A 168 30.33 -0.45 -3.60
N TYR A 169 29.43 -0.46 -2.61
CA TYR A 169 29.77 -0.85 -1.25
C TYR A 169 30.23 -2.31 -1.19
N LEU A 170 29.54 -3.21 -1.89
CA LEU A 170 29.91 -4.62 -1.96
C LEU A 170 31.14 -4.89 -2.80
N ASN A 171 31.63 -3.96 -3.62
CA ASN A 171 32.93 -4.10 -4.28
C ASN A 171 34.09 -4.05 -3.28
N ARG A 172 33.86 -3.50 -2.07
CA ARG A 172 34.83 -3.50 -0.97
C ARG A 172 34.85 -4.90 -0.31
N PRO A 173 36.00 -5.60 -0.23
CA PRO A 173 36.07 -6.98 0.28
C PRO A 173 35.57 -7.15 1.72
N GLU A 174 35.72 -6.13 2.56
CA GLU A 174 35.35 -6.12 3.97
C GLU A 174 33.85 -5.87 4.23
N VAL A 175 33.09 -5.53 3.18
CA VAL A 175 31.65 -5.26 3.31
C VAL A 175 30.88 -6.56 3.07
N GLN A 176 30.14 -6.98 4.09
CA GLN A 176 29.34 -8.21 4.04
C GLN A 176 28.02 -8.00 3.28
N PHE A 177 27.54 -9.07 2.66
CA PHE A 177 26.24 -9.08 1.98
C PHE A 177 25.26 -9.93 2.79
N LEU A 178 24.18 -9.31 3.27
CA LEU A 178 23.19 -9.93 4.15
C LEU A 178 21.78 -9.80 3.53
N ILE A 179 20.89 -10.74 3.77
CA ILE A 179 19.48 -10.65 3.37
C ILE A 179 18.54 -11.31 4.38
N THR A 180 17.36 -10.71 4.56
CA THR A 180 16.32 -11.28 5.43
C THR A 180 15.85 -12.66 4.95
N ASN A 181 15.42 -12.81 3.70
CA ASN A 181 14.96 -14.08 3.12
C ASN A 181 15.08 -14.03 1.60
N GLU A 182 15.07 -15.19 0.95
CA GLU A 182 15.17 -15.27 -0.52
C GLU A 182 13.81 -15.43 -1.22
N ASP A 183 12.71 -15.17 -0.53
CA ASP A 183 11.39 -15.25 -1.14
C ASP A 183 11.25 -14.16 -2.22
N TYR A 184 11.05 -14.58 -3.46
CA TYR A 184 10.83 -13.69 -4.61
C TYR A 184 9.48 -13.00 -4.58
N THR A 185 8.51 -13.57 -3.89
CA THR A 185 7.17 -13.02 -3.74
C THR A 185 6.62 -13.30 -2.34
N PHE A 186 5.65 -12.50 -1.91
CA PHE A 186 4.88 -12.78 -0.69
C PHE A 186 3.41 -12.37 -0.89
N PRO A 187 2.47 -12.96 -0.15
CA PRO A 187 1.04 -12.67 -0.33
C PRO A 187 0.70 -11.23 0.07
N GLY A 188 -0.03 -10.55 -0.81
CA GLY A 188 -0.59 -9.21 -0.60
C GLY A 188 -2.06 -9.20 -0.21
N PRO A 189 -2.64 -8.01 0.09
CA PRO A 189 -4.07 -7.87 0.34
C PRO A 189 -4.94 -8.21 -0.88
N ASP A 190 -4.41 -8.01 -2.09
CA ASP A 190 -5.06 -8.38 -3.35
C ASP A 190 -4.38 -9.65 -3.90
N PRO A 191 -5.09 -10.79 -3.97
CA PRO A 191 -4.51 -12.04 -4.47
C PRO A 191 -4.18 -12.00 -5.97
N ASN A 192 -4.68 -11.00 -6.71
CA ASN A 192 -4.40 -10.85 -8.14
C ASN A 192 -3.13 -10.03 -8.43
N ILE A 193 -2.48 -9.51 -7.39
CA ILE A 193 -1.25 -8.71 -7.51
C ILE A 193 -0.07 -9.52 -7.01
N VAL A 194 0.90 -9.73 -7.90
CA VAL A 194 2.19 -10.31 -7.52
C VAL A 194 3.02 -9.22 -6.84
N ILE A 195 3.34 -9.42 -5.56
CA ILE A 195 4.20 -8.49 -4.81
C ILE A 195 5.61 -9.06 -4.75
N PRO A 196 6.63 -8.34 -5.27
CA PRO A 196 8.03 -8.75 -5.15
C PRO A 196 8.48 -8.79 -3.69
N GLY A 197 9.19 -9.85 -3.32
CA GLY A 197 9.74 -10.07 -1.99
C GLY A 197 11.21 -9.66 -1.85
N SER A 198 11.82 -10.09 -0.76
CA SER A 198 13.22 -9.73 -0.46
C SER A 198 14.19 -10.35 -1.48
N GLY A 199 13.89 -11.56 -1.98
CA GLY A 199 14.69 -12.24 -3.00
C GLY A 199 14.85 -11.45 -4.30
N THR A 200 13.88 -10.60 -4.65
CA THR A 200 13.99 -9.73 -5.83
C THR A 200 15.11 -8.70 -5.66
N THR A 201 15.23 -8.09 -4.48
CA THR A 201 16.27 -7.09 -4.22
C THR A 201 17.65 -7.72 -4.21
N SER A 202 17.86 -8.87 -3.54
CA SER A 202 19.16 -9.55 -3.59
C SER A 202 19.50 -10.07 -4.96
N ALA A 203 18.56 -10.61 -5.74
CA ALA A 203 18.86 -11.12 -7.08
C ALA A 203 19.45 -10.03 -7.98
N CYS A 204 18.92 -8.81 -7.89
CA CYS A 204 19.49 -7.66 -8.60
C CYS A 204 20.93 -7.36 -8.16
N ILE A 205 21.19 -7.35 -6.84
CA ILE A 205 22.53 -7.11 -6.30
C ILE A 205 23.52 -8.25 -6.62
N ARG A 206 23.07 -9.50 -6.56
CA ARG A 206 23.86 -10.70 -6.92
C ARG A 206 24.30 -10.63 -8.38
N ALA A 207 23.39 -10.27 -9.28
CA ALA A 207 23.67 -10.19 -10.70
C ALA A 207 24.77 -9.18 -11.06
N VAL A 208 24.93 -8.10 -10.29
CA VAL A 208 25.97 -7.08 -10.53
C VAL A 208 27.25 -7.30 -9.72
N THR A 209 27.17 -7.95 -8.55
CA THR A 209 28.34 -8.14 -7.67
C THR A 209 28.98 -9.52 -7.74
N ASN A 210 28.26 -10.54 -8.25
CA ASN A 210 28.62 -11.95 -8.13
C ASN A 210 28.92 -12.41 -6.68
N LYS A 211 28.44 -11.67 -5.67
CA LYS A 211 28.55 -12.04 -4.25
C LYS A 211 27.29 -12.75 -3.78
N GLU A 212 27.48 -13.78 -2.98
CA GLU A 212 26.41 -14.53 -2.32
C GLU A 212 26.12 -13.97 -0.93
N PRO A 213 24.84 -13.71 -0.58
CA PRO A 213 24.50 -13.16 0.73
C PRO A 213 24.42 -14.23 1.82
N ILE A 214 24.63 -13.82 3.07
CA ILE A 214 24.19 -14.60 4.23
C ILE A 214 22.69 -14.37 4.41
N VAL A 215 21.92 -15.45 4.43
CA VAL A 215 20.45 -15.41 4.50
C VAL A 215 19.97 -15.76 5.91
N PHE A 216 19.09 -14.92 6.46
CA PHE A 216 18.63 -15.00 7.86
C PHE A 216 17.25 -15.65 8.03
N GLY A 217 16.61 -16.06 6.94
CA GLY A 217 15.31 -16.71 6.92
C GLY A 217 15.38 -18.17 6.51
N LYS A 218 14.23 -18.85 6.55
CA LYS A 218 14.09 -20.22 6.05
C LYS A 218 14.45 -20.27 4.56
N PRO A 219 15.18 -21.31 4.07
CA PRO A 219 15.58 -22.54 4.76
C PRO A 219 16.96 -22.53 5.44
N HIS A 220 17.52 -21.35 5.72
CA HIS A 220 18.94 -21.22 6.04
C HIS A 220 19.28 -21.45 7.51
N LYS A 221 20.52 -21.89 7.72
CA LYS A 221 21.05 -22.29 9.03
C LYS A 221 21.09 -21.14 10.06
N ALA A 222 21.22 -19.89 9.63
CA ALA A 222 21.29 -18.74 10.53
C ALA A 222 20.08 -18.65 11.48
N LEU A 223 18.86 -18.94 10.99
CA LEU A 223 17.66 -18.98 11.82
C LEU A 223 17.70 -20.15 12.83
N ALA A 224 18.15 -21.33 12.42
CA ALA A 224 18.26 -22.49 13.31
C ALA A 224 19.32 -22.27 14.39
N ASP A 225 20.47 -21.68 14.03
CA ASP A 225 21.53 -21.34 14.97
C ASP A 225 21.05 -20.29 15.98
N PHE A 226 20.27 -19.30 15.54
CA PHE A 226 19.63 -18.35 16.45
C PHE A 226 18.70 -19.06 17.44
N LEU A 227 17.81 -19.95 16.97
CA LEU A 227 16.92 -20.71 17.86
C LEU A 227 17.70 -21.56 18.86
N LYS A 228 18.79 -22.22 18.42
CA LYS A 228 19.64 -23.04 19.30
C LYS A 228 20.36 -22.20 20.34
N ARG A 229 20.95 -21.07 19.95
CA ARG A 229 21.71 -20.19 20.86
C ARG A 229 20.81 -19.45 21.83
N ARG A 230 19.72 -18.84 21.33
CA ARG A 230 18.88 -17.93 22.11
C ARG A 230 17.75 -18.62 22.86
N HIS A 231 17.24 -19.71 22.30
CA HIS A 231 16.11 -20.46 22.84
C HIS A 231 16.47 -21.90 23.23
N HIS A 232 17.72 -22.34 23.08
CA HIS A 232 18.16 -23.67 23.52
C HIS A 232 17.27 -24.80 22.97
N ILE A 233 16.86 -24.70 21.69
CA ILE A 233 16.09 -25.77 21.06
C ILE A 233 17.00 -26.97 20.78
N ASP A 234 16.49 -28.18 20.97
CA ASP A 234 17.14 -29.42 20.56
C ASP A 234 16.46 -29.98 19.32
N SER A 235 17.22 -30.11 18.22
CA SER A 235 16.69 -30.57 16.93
C SER A 235 15.97 -31.91 17.03
N ALA A 236 16.50 -32.86 17.82
CA ALA A 236 15.96 -34.22 17.93
C ALA A 236 14.55 -34.25 18.58
N SER A 237 14.29 -33.33 19.50
CA SER A 237 13.00 -33.14 20.18
C SER A 237 12.14 -32.02 19.58
N THR A 238 12.52 -31.49 18.42
CA THR A 238 11.81 -30.42 17.70
C THR A 238 11.09 -30.96 16.46
N ILE A 239 9.95 -30.35 16.13
CA ILE A 239 9.18 -30.62 14.91
C ILE A 239 8.70 -29.32 14.27
N MET A 240 8.78 -29.23 12.94
CA MET A 240 8.38 -28.09 12.12
C MET A 240 7.14 -28.42 11.29
N PHE A 241 6.12 -27.58 11.37
CA PHE A 241 4.93 -27.60 10.52
C PHE A 241 5.02 -26.48 9.49
N GLY A 242 4.93 -26.84 8.21
CA GLY A 242 5.08 -25.92 7.09
C GLY A 242 4.23 -26.31 5.90
N ASP A 243 3.95 -25.36 5.01
CA ASP A 243 3.20 -25.57 3.77
C ASP A 243 4.10 -25.46 2.52
N ARG A 244 5.37 -25.05 2.66
CA ARG A 244 6.35 -25.01 1.55
C ARG A 244 7.51 -25.99 1.70
N LEU A 245 7.78 -26.72 0.62
CA LEU A 245 8.91 -27.66 0.56
C LEU A 245 10.26 -26.95 0.57
N ASP A 246 10.39 -25.89 -0.23
CA ASP A 246 11.63 -25.15 -0.49
C ASP A 246 12.03 -24.19 0.63
N THR A 247 11.16 -23.97 1.61
CA THR A 247 11.43 -23.12 2.78
C THR A 247 11.28 -23.90 4.09
N ASP A 248 10.08 -24.34 4.46
CA ASP A 248 9.84 -24.95 5.78
C ASP A 248 10.41 -26.35 5.91
N ILE A 249 10.12 -27.20 4.91
CA ILE A 249 10.59 -28.60 4.93
C ILE A 249 12.11 -28.64 4.75
N ALA A 250 12.62 -27.85 3.79
CA ALA A 250 14.05 -27.64 3.62
C ALA A 250 14.71 -27.11 4.90
N PHE A 251 14.12 -26.12 5.57
CA PHE A 251 14.64 -25.60 6.84
C PHE A 251 14.78 -26.70 7.89
N ALA A 252 13.72 -27.48 8.08
CA ALA A 252 13.68 -28.51 9.09
C ALA A 252 14.70 -29.62 8.79
N ASN A 253 14.68 -30.15 7.56
CA ASN A 253 15.56 -31.23 7.13
C ASN A 253 17.04 -30.82 7.13
N ASN A 254 17.37 -29.60 6.69
CA ASN A 254 18.75 -29.08 6.70
C ASN A 254 19.30 -28.88 8.13
N ASN A 255 18.46 -28.91 9.16
CA ASN A 255 18.82 -28.66 10.55
C ASN A 255 18.45 -29.82 11.49
N ASP A 256 18.25 -31.01 10.93
CA ASP A 256 17.92 -32.26 11.63
C ASP A 256 16.64 -32.19 12.49
N ILE A 257 15.70 -31.35 12.09
CA ILE A 257 14.39 -31.18 12.72
C ILE A 257 13.37 -32.04 11.96
N ASP A 258 12.46 -32.68 12.69
CA ASP A 258 11.36 -33.43 12.06
C ASP A 258 10.44 -32.48 11.29
N SER A 259 10.06 -32.83 10.07
CA SER A 259 9.30 -31.96 9.18
C SER A 259 7.91 -32.53 8.88
N VAL A 260 6.90 -31.67 8.95
CA VAL A 260 5.50 -31.98 8.65
C VAL A 260 5.01 -31.02 7.58
N LEU A 261 4.63 -31.58 6.43
CA LEU A 261 3.91 -30.82 5.40
C LEU A 261 2.41 -30.78 5.73
N VAL A 262 1.87 -29.58 5.87
CA VAL A 262 0.42 -29.34 5.91
C VAL A 262 -0.10 -28.98 4.52
N LEU A 263 -1.32 -29.41 4.20
CA LEU A 263 -1.90 -29.30 2.85
C LEU A 263 -2.86 -28.12 2.69
N THR A 264 -2.74 -27.12 3.56
CA THR A 264 -3.61 -25.94 3.61
C THR A 264 -3.02 -24.72 2.90
N GLY A 265 -1.76 -24.79 2.46
CA GLY A 265 -1.04 -23.70 1.82
C GLY A 265 -0.55 -24.05 0.41
N ILE A 266 0.74 -23.78 0.13
CA ILE A 266 1.27 -23.74 -1.24
C ILE A 266 1.48 -25.12 -1.87
N HIS A 267 2.21 -26.04 -1.20
CA HIS A 267 2.58 -27.32 -1.81
C HIS A 267 1.60 -28.45 -1.45
N SER A 268 1.39 -29.33 -2.42
CA SER A 268 0.54 -30.52 -2.32
C SER A 268 1.34 -31.79 -2.04
N LEU A 269 0.63 -32.90 -1.78
CA LEU A 269 1.26 -34.23 -1.70
C LEU A 269 1.94 -34.64 -3.02
N ALA A 270 1.44 -34.16 -4.16
CA ALA A 270 2.04 -34.44 -5.46
C ALA A 270 3.41 -33.77 -5.57
N ASP A 271 3.56 -32.56 -5.05
CA ASP A 271 4.85 -31.85 -5.06
C ASP A 271 5.89 -32.55 -4.18
N ALA A 272 5.47 -33.02 -3.01
CA ALA A 272 6.34 -33.81 -2.13
C ALA A 272 6.79 -35.11 -2.81
N LYS A 273 5.88 -35.78 -3.52
CA LYS A 273 6.20 -36.98 -4.30
C LYS A 273 7.17 -36.68 -5.45
N ASN A 274 6.94 -35.59 -6.18
CA ASN A 274 7.83 -35.15 -7.25
C ASN A 274 9.24 -34.84 -6.72
N ALA A 275 9.35 -34.23 -5.53
CA ALA A 275 10.63 -33.98 -4.88
C ALA A 275 11.35 -35.29 -4.50
N GLU A 276 10.61 -36.29 -4.00
CA GLU A 276 11.12 -37.63 -3.71
C GLU A 276 11.62 -38.32 -4.97
N GLU A 277 10.82 -38.35 -6.04
CA GLU A 277 11.16 -38.95 -7.34
C GLU A 277 12.35 -38.24 -8.01
N SER A 278 12.51 -36.93 -7.78
CA SER A 278 13.63 -36.13 -8.29
C SER A 278 14.90 -36.23 -7.44
N GLY A 279 14.91 -37.05 -6.38
CA GLY A 279 16.07 -37.22 -5.51
C GLY A 279 16.43 -36.01 -4.65
N LYS A 280 15.51 -35.04 -4.50
CA LYS A 280 15.71 -33.83 -3.68
C LYS A 280 15.39 -34.11 -2.21
N ALA A 281 16.20 -34.95 -1.57
CA ALA A 281 15.95 -35.48 -0.22
C ALA A 281 15.65 -34.39 0.82
N ASN A 282 16.31 -33.23 0.74
CA ASN A 282 16.09 -32.10 1.65
C ASN A 282 14.69 -31.46 1.51
N LEU A 283 14.00 -31.66 0.39
CA LEU A 283 12.64 -31.15 0.15
C LEU A 283 11.55 -32.18 0.48
N VAL A 284 11.92 -33.41 0.84
CA VAL A 284 10.95 -34.46 1.15
C VAL A 284 10.52 -34.32 2.61
N PRO A 285 9.24 -34.07 2.90
CA PRO A 285 8.78 -33.97 4.27
C PRO A 285 8.86 -35.36 4.92
N LYS A 286 9.28 -35.39 6.18
CA LYS A 286 9.32 -36.64 6.94
C LYS A 286 7.90 -37.19 7.13
N PHE A 287 6.94 -36.28 7.31
CA PHE A 287 5.53 -36.60 7.58
C PHE A 287 4.56 -35.68 6.83
N THR A 288 3.34 -36.15 6.59
CA THR A 288 2.23 -35.32 6.09
C THR A 288 1.08 -35.36 7.09
N PHE A 289 0.39 -34.22 7.25
CA PHE A 289 -0.72 -34.09 8.19
C PHE A 289 -2.02 -33.78 7.46
N SER A 290 -3.08 -34.52 7.81
CA SER A 290 -4.46 -34.22 7.43
C SER A 290 -5.25 -34.05 8.71
N LEU A 291 -5.75 -32.83 8.95
CA LEU A 291 -6.74 -32.54 9.99
C LEU A 291 -8.07 -33.19 9.60
N SER A 292 -8.20 -34.51 9.75
CA SER A 292 -9.53 -35.12 9.74
C SER A 292 -10.19 -34.78 11.09
N THR A 293 -11.13 -33.83 11.05
CA THR A 293 -11.99 -33.45 12.17
C THR A 293 -12.83 -34.64 12.63
N SER A 294 -12.34 -35.36 13.63
CA SER A 294 -13.15 -36.27 14.44
C SER A 294 -12.53 -36.47 15.82
N VAL A 295 -12.40 -35.38 16.58
CA VAL A 295 -12.35 -35.46 18.04
C VAL A 295 -13.72 -35.06 18.56
N VAL A 296 -14.57 -36.06 18.73
CA VAL A 296 -15.87 -35.92 19.40
C VAL A 296 -15.59 -35.78 20.90
N VAL A 297 -15.59 -34.55 21.40
CA VAL A 297 -15.74 -34.31 22.84
C VAL A 297 -17.23 -34.40 23.17
N ARG A 298 -17.66 -35.56 23.67
CA ARG A 298 -18.99 -35.71 24.27
C ARG A 298 -19.02 -34.93 25.60
N LYS A 299 -19.81 -33.86 25.66
CA LYS A 299 -20.40 -33.39 26.92
C LYS A 299 -21.89 -33.73 26.92
N HIS A 300 -22.28 -34.52 27.92
CA HIS A 300 -23.66 -34.91 28.19
C HIS A 300 -24.42 -33.75 28.85
N GLY A 301 -25.65 -33.55 28.38
CA GLY A 301 -26.75 -32.93 29.13
C GLY A 301 -26.77 -31.39 29.12
N GLU A 302 -27.61 -30.81 28.25
CA GLU A 302 -28.76 -29.98 28.65
C GLU A 302 -29.52 -29.46 27.44
N SER A 303 -30.81 -29.18 27.67
CA SER A 303 -31.91 -29.09 26.72
C SER A 303 -32.01 -27.77 25.95
N THR A 304 -32.68 -27.89 24.82
CA THR A 304 -33.21 -26.89 23.89
C THR A 304 -33.83 -25.64 24.52
N GLU A 305 -33.37 -24.46 24.10
CA GLU A 305 -34.19 -23.26 23.86
C GLU A 305 -33.46 -22.23 22.97
N GLN A 306 -34.11 -21.78 21.89
CA GLN A 306 -33.66 -20.70 21.02
C GLN A 306 -34.22 -19.35 21.52
N PRO A 307 -33.43 -18.27 21.59
CA PRO A 307 -33.98 -16.93 21.64
C PRO A 307 -34.09 -16.35 20.23
N LYS A 308 -35.33 -16.00 19.85
CA LYS A 308 -35.67 -15.09 18.76
C LYS A 308 -35.10 -13.70 19.06
N ALA A 309 -34.31 -13.14 18.15
CA ALA A 309 -34.07 -11.70 18.06
C ALA A 309 -34.72 -11.17 16.78
N GLN A 310 -35.97 -10.71 16.90
CA GLN A 310 -36.59 -9.80 15.94
C GLN A 310 -36.03 -8.38 16.15
N GLY A 311 -35.78 -7.67 15.04
CA GLY A 311 -35.98 -6.22 15.04
C GLY A 311 -34.87 -5.32 14.47
N TRP A 312 -34.41 -5.51 13.24
CA TRP A 312 -33.85 -4.39 12.44
C TRP A 312 -34.32 -4.33 10.98
N PHE A 313 -35.11 -5.30 10.53
CA PHE A 313 -35.52 -5.43 9.12
C PHE A 313 -36.91 -4.88 8.75
N SER A 314 -37.67 -4.24 9.64
CA SER A 314 -39.04 -3.75 9.32
C SER A 314 -39.15 -2.28 8.87
N LYS A 315 -38.05 -1.62 8.51
CA LYS A 315 -38.10 -0.25 7.94
C LYS A 315 -37.49 -0.11 6.53
N ILE A 316 -37.21 -1.21 5.84
CA ILE A 316 -36.80 -1.22 4.41
C ILE A 316 -37.98 -1.56 3.49
N LEU A 317 -39.17 -0.98 3.73
CA LEU A 317 -40.33 -1.19 2.85
C LEU A 317 -41.23 0.07 2.81
N THR A 318 -40.67 1.16 2.27
CA THR A 318 -41.40 2.01 1.30
C THR A 318 -40.54 2.28 0.05
N GLY A 319 -39.58 1.39 -0.22
CA GLY A 319 -38.86 1.34 -1.49
C GLY A 319 -39.56 0.32 -2.39
N GLN A 320 -40.00 0.76 -3.57
CA GLN A 320 -40.35 -0.13 -4.66
C GLN A 320 -39.21 -1.14 -4.86
N GLN A 321 -39.53 -2.44 -4.85
CA GLN A 321 -38.62 -3.48 -5.33
C GLN A 321 -38.20 -3.14 -6.75
N MET A 322 -36.90 -2.93 -6.95
CA MET A 322 -36.32 -2.70 -8.28
C MET A 322 -35.37 -3.83 -8.64
N ASP A 323 -35.61 -4.39 -9.82
CA ASP A 323 -34.93 -5.53 -10.41
C ASP A 323 -33.44 -5.22 -10.74
N PRO A 324 -32.47 -6.02 -10.23
CA PRO A 324 -31.04 -5.86 -10.51
C PRO A 324 -30.64 -6.07 -11.99
N SER A 325 -31.51 -6.62 -12.83
CA SER A 325 -31.21 -6.92 -14.24
C SER A 325 -31.20 -5.68 -15.17
N GLY A 326 -31.72 -4.53 -14.71
CA GLY A 326 -31.74 -3.27 -15.48
C GLY A 326 -30.43 -2.45 -15.44
N TRP A 327 -29.50 -2.77 -14.54
CA TRP A 327 -28.31 -1.96 -14.26
C TRP A 327 -27.19 -2.08 -15.29
N GLN A 328 -27.29 -3.02 -16.24
CA GLN A 328 -26.30 -3.20 -17.30
C GLN A 328 -26.52 -2.33 -18.55
N LYS A 329 -27.48 -1.38 -18.54
CA LYS A 329 -27.81 -0.58 -19.74
C LYS A 329 -27.77 0.95 -19.59
N GLN A 330 -27.25 1.51 -18.49
CA GLN A 330 -27.02 2.96 -18.37
C GLN A 330 -25.56 3.28 -18.04
N SER A 331 -24.99 4.27 -18.73
CA SER A 331 -23.64 4.79 -18.48
C SER A 331 -23.50 5.23 -17.03
N HIS A 332 -22.52 4.69 -16.28
CA HIS A 332 -22.29 5.03 -14.87
C HIS A 332 -22.18 6.54 -14.57
N SER A 333 -21.86 7.36 -15.58
CA SER A 333 -21.74 8.82 -15.46
C SER A 333 -23.07 9.59 -15.42
N SER A 334 -24.17 9.05 -15.99
CA SER A 334 -25.47 9.71 -16.02
C SER A 334 -26.21 9.65 -14.68
N LEU A 335 -25.84 8.69 -13.82
CA LEU A 335 -26.37 8.57 -12.46
C LEU A 335 -25.79 9.64 -11.50
N LEU A 336 -24.60 10.17 -11.82
CA LEU A 336 -23.87 11.09 -10.93
C LEU A 336 -23.88 12.55 -11.41
N SER A 337 -24.20 12.79 -12.68
CA SER A 337 -24.23 14.12 -13.29
C SER A 337 -25.41 14.26 -14.24
N THR A 338 -26.16 15.35 -14.08
CA THR A 338 -27.25 15.76 -15.00
C THR A 338 -26.80 16.79 -16.04
N SER A 339 -25.63 17.39 -15.87
CA SER A 339 -25.08 18.38 -16.80
C SER A 339 -24.54 17.73 -18.09
N GLU A 340 -24.83 18.37 -19.21
CA GLU A 340 -24.20 18.10 -20.52
C GLU A 340 -22.81 18.73 -20.64
N ALA A 341 -22.50 19.73 -19.79
CA ALA A 341 -21.20 20.37 -19.77
C ALA A 341 -20.14 19.41 -19.23
N ILE A 342 -18.94 19.49 -19.82
CA ILE A 342 -17.75 18.81 -19.35
C ILE A 342 -16.79 19.86 -18.81
N TYR A 343 -16.00 19.47 -17.82
CA TYR A 343 -14.97 20.31 -17.27
C TYR A 343 -13.60 19.68 -17.53
N GLU A 344 -12.58 20.52 -17.60
CA GLU A 344 -11.18 20.08 -17.57
C GLU A 344 -10.48 20.72 -16.39
N ILE A 345 -9.80 19.90 -15.60
CA ILE A 345 -8.81 20.37 -14.63
C ILE A 345 -7.44 20.22 -15.27
N SER A 346 -6.89 21.34 -15.74
CA SER A 346 -5.53 21.44 -16.24
C SER A 346 -4.58 21.83 -15.11
N THR A 347 -3.41 21.19 -15.05
CA THR A 347 -2.36 21.42 -14.07
C THR A 347 -1.03 21.56 -14.78
N HIS A 348 -0.39 22.71 -14.66
CA HIS A 348 0.91 23.00 -15.26
C HIS A 348 1.94 23.26 -14.15
N ASN A 349 3.02 22.48 -14.14
CA ASN A 349 4.18 22.70 -13.29
C ASN A 349 5.17 23.56 -14.07
N TYR A 350 5.20 24.85 -13.79
CA TYR A 350 6.16 25.77 -14.40
C TYR A 350 7.52 25.68 -13.70
N LYS A 351 8.58 26.08 -14.41
CA LYS A 351 9.94 26.11 -13.86
C LYS A 351 10.02 27.08 -12.67
N PRO A 352 10.79 26.76 -11.61
CA PRO A 352 10.96 27.68 -10.47
C PRO A 352 11.42 29.07 -10.92
N GLY A 353 10.79 30.11 -10.39
CA GLY A 353 11.07 31.51 -10.76
C GLY A 353 10.33 32.01 -12.02
N GLU A 354 9.73 31.13 -12.82
CA GLU A 354 9.08 31.50 -14.09
C GLU A 354 7.59 31.84 -13.97
N ARG A 355 7.07 32.05 -12.75
CA ARG A 355 5.63 32.21 -12.51
C ARG A 355 4.99 33.30 -13.38
N GLU A 356 5.55 34.50 -13.40
CA GLU A 356 4.93 35.62 -14.13
C GLU A 356 5.04 35.44 -15.65
N ASN A 357 6.19 34.95 -16.13
CA ASN A 357 6.38 34.61 -17.55
C ASN A 357 5.37 33.55 -17.99
N TYR A 358 5.20 32.49 -17.18
CA TYR A 358 4.20 31.46 -17.42
C TYR A 358 2.79 32.04 -17.48
N LEU A 359 2.39 32.87 -16.51
CA LEU A 359 1.04 33.47 -16.47
C LEU A 359 0.81 34.39 -17.67
N GLN A 360 1.82 35.11 -18.14
CA GLN A 360 1.69 35.91 -19.36
C GLN A 360 1.44 35.03 -20.59
N ARG A 361 2.25 33.97 -20.80
CA ARG A 361 2.09 33.05 -21.95
C ARG A 361 0.77 32.28 -21.89
N PHE A 362 0.37 31.86 -20.70
CA PHE A 362 -0.94 31.22 -20.49
C PHE A 362 -2.09 32.17 -20.81
N GLY A 363 -1.96 33.46 -20.48
CA GLY A 363 -2.94 34.49 -20.87
C GLY A 363 -3.13 34.56 -22.38
N ASN A 364 -2.04 34.51 -23.15
CA ASN A 364 -2.12 34.50 -24.61
C ASN A 364 -2.83 33.24 -25.13
N LEU A 365 -2.47 32.06 -24.61
CA LEU A 365 -3.15 30.81 -24.97
C LEU A 365 -4.65 30.87 -24.65
N LYS A 366 -5.01 31.44 -23.50
CA LYS A 366 -6.42 31.61 -23.11
C LYS A 366 -7.17 32.49 -24.12
N VAL A 367 -6.57 33.59 -24.58
CA VAL A 367 -7.19 34.48 -25.58
C VAL A 367 -7.42 33.72 -26.88
N GLU A 368 -6.37 33.07 -27.42
CA GLU A 368 -6.47 32.27 -28.65
C GLU A 368 -7.59 31.21 -28.56
N LEU A 369 -7.65 30.46 -27.46
CA LEU A 369 -8.70 29.45 -27.26
C LEU A 369 -10.10 30.07 -27.17
N SER A 370 -10.24 31.18 -26.45
CA SER A 370 -11.54 31.83 -26.24
C SER A 370 -12.10 32.45 -27.53
N GLU A 371 -11.22 32.96 -28.41
CA GLU A 371 -11.62 33.53 -29.70
C GLU A 371 -12.02 32.44 -30.70
N LYS A 372 -11.29 31.33 -30.74
CA LYS A 372 -11.53 30.23 -31.70
C LYS A 372 -12.69 29.34 -31.29
N ILE A 373 -12.88 29.13 -29.99
CA ILE A 373 -13.93 28.27 -29.45
C ILE A 373 -14.65 28.98 -28.29
N PRO A 374 -15.56 29.93 -28.58
CA PRO A 374 -16.23 30.74 -27.56
C PRO A 374 -17.11 29.94 -26.57
N SER A 375 -17.45 28.69 -26.90
CA SER A 375 -18.16 27.76 -26.00
C SER A 375 -17.27 27.15 -24.92
N VAL A 376 -15.95 27.27 -25.04
CA VAL A 376 -14.96 26.85 -24.03
C VAL A 376 -14.55 28.03 -23.18
N GLU A 377 -14.72 27.90 -21.87
CA GLU A 377 -14.55 29.01 -20.93
C GLU A 377 -13.58 28.65 -19.81
N LEU A 378 -12.63 29.54 -19.51
CA LEU A 378 -11.80 29.45 -18.31
C LEU A 378 -12.60 29.95 -17.10
N VAL A 379 -13.16 29.03 -16.32
CA VAL A 379 -13.95 29.35 -15.13
C VAL A 379 -13.04 29.77 -13.98
N GLY A 380 -11.99 29.00 -13.73
CA GLY A 380 -11.09 29.24 -12.61
C GLY A 380 -9.63 29.11 -12.99
N SER A 381 -8.78 29.94 -12.40
CA SER A 381 -7.34 29.88 -12.61
C SER A 381 -6.63 30.23 -11.31
N TRP A 382 -5.70 29.38 -10.87
CA TRP A 382 -5.00 29.58 -9.60
C TRP A 382 -3.53 29.20 -9.67
N THR A 383 -2.72 29.79 -8.79
CA THR A 383 -1.40 29.28 -8.42
C THR A 383 -1.44 28.55 -7.07
N VAL A 384 -0.57 27.57 -6.87
CA VAL A 384 -0.51 26.79 -5.62
C VAL A 384 0.41 27.47 -4.60
N ASN A 385 -0.12 27.79 -3.42
CA ASN A 385 0.68 28.35 -2.31
C ASN A 385 1.18 27.25 -1.38
N TYR A 386 0.33 26.25 -1.08
CA TYR A 386 0.66 25.13 -0.21
C TYR A 386 0.18 23.82 -0.83
N GLY A 387 1.07 22.83 -0.86
CA GLY A 387 0.85 21.51 -1.47
C GLY A 387 2.19 20.83 -1.74
N ARG A 388 2.15 19.66 -2.40
CA ARG A 388 3.37 18.89 -2.74
C ARG A 388 4.28 19.62 -3.75
N THR A 389 3.72 20.51 -4.58
CA THR A 389 4.44 21.29 -5.59
C THR A 389 3.93 22.72 -5.55
N ARG A 390 4.83 23.69 -5.43
CA ARG A 390 4.51 25.13 -5.28
C ARG A 390 4.56 25.88 -6.61
N ASP A 391 5.52 25.56 -7.47
CA ASP A 391 5.65 26.10 -8.84
C ASP A 391 4.64 25.43 -9.78
N GLN A 392 3.36 25.66 -9.49
CA GLN A 392 2.24 25.01 -10.16
C GLN A 392 1.06 25.97 -10.33
N ALA A 393 0.43 25.89 -11.50
CA ALA A 393 -0.86 26.53 -11.79
C ALA A 393 -1.92 25.45 -12.06
N ILE A 394 -3.16 25.76 -11.67
CA ILE A 394 -4.33 24.91 -11.87
C ILE A 394 -5.40 25.75 -12.57
N HIS A 395 -5.99 25.19 -13.62
CA HIS A 395 -7.02 25.84 -14.42
C HIS A 395 -8.23 24.94 -14.54
N LEU A 396 -9.42 25.50 -14.35
CA LEU A 396 -10.71 24.84 -14.52
C LEU A 396 -11.38 25.41 -15.76
N TRP A 397 -11.41 24.61 -16.83
CA TRP A 397 -12.10 24.94 -18.07
C TRP A 397 -13.48 24.29 -18.11
N ARG A 398 -14.44 24.97 -18.73
CA ARG A 398 -15.81 24.48 -18.95
C ARG A 398 -16.09 24.41 -20.45
N TYR A 399 -16.55 23.24 -20.88
CA TYR A 399 -16.91 22.88 -22.24
C TYR A 399 -18.44 22.83 -22.32
N ARG A 400 -19.07 23.91 -22.78
CA ARG A 400 -20.54 24.07 -22.72
C ARG A 400 -21.27 23.08 -23.63
N LYS A 401 -20.67 22.68 -24.75
CA LYS A 401 -21.21 21.69 -25.69
C LYS A 401 -20.64 20.28 -25.43
N GLY A 402 -20.16 20.03 -24.21
CA GLY A 402 -19.64 18.73 -23.79
C GLY A 402 -18.49 18.24 -24.68
N TYR A 403 -18.54 16.97 -25.11
CA TYR A 403 -17.48 16.36 -25.91
C TYR A 403 -17.29 17.00 -27.29
N THR A 404 -18.30 17.67 -27.86
CA THR A 404 -18.14 18.37 -29.15
C THR A 404 -17.16 19.54 -29.05
N ASP A 405 -17.14 20.25 -27.91
CA ASP A 405 -16.12 21.27 -27.65
C ASP A 405 -14.75 20.62 -27.41
N VAL A 406 -14.70 19.44 -26.77
CA VAL A 406 -13.44 18.69 -26.58
C VAL A 406 -12.84 18.30 -27.93
N ASP A 407 -13.64 17.76 -28.85
CA ASP A 407 -13.20 17.42 -30.21
C ASP A 407 -12.71 18.66 -30.96
N SER A 408 -13.39 19.80 -30.77
CA SER A 408 -12.99 21.08 -31.35
C SER A 408 -11.61 21.51 -30.82
N ILE A 409 -11.36 21.40 -29.51
CA ILE A 409 -10.06 21.69 -28.89
C ILE A 409 -8.97 20.78 -29.44
N VAL A 410 -9.21 19.46 -29.52
CA VAL A 410 -8.25 18.49 -30.07
C VAL A 410 -7.88 18.86 -31.51
N LYS A 411 -8.88 19.23 -32.32
CA LYS A 411 -8.67 19.63 -33.72
C LYS A 411 -7.83 20.91 -33.83
N VAL A 412 -8.23 21.98 -33.15
CA VAL A 412 -7.54 23.28 -33.30
C VAL A 412 -6.13 23.24 -32.69
N SER A 413 -5.92 22.47 -31.62
CA SER A 413 -4.60 22.32 -30.99
C SER A 413 -3.56 21.67 -31.91
N GLY A 414 -4.00 20.94 -32.94
CA GLY A 414 -3.12 20.32 -33.95
C GLY A 414 -3.12 21.00 -35.32
N SER A 415 -3.88 22.08 -35.51
CA SER A 415 -4.05 22.69 -36.85
C SER A 415 -4.07 24.21 -36.89
N ASP A 416 -4.41 24.90 -35.80
CA ASP A 416 -4.39 26.36 -35.74
C ASP A 416 -3.01 26.85 -35.28
N ALA A 417 -2.35 27.63 -36.13
CA ALA A 417 -0.98 28.10 -35.88
C ALA A 417 -0.87 29.01 -34.65
N GLY A 418 -1.90 29.81 -34.35
CA GLY A 418 -1.91 30.72 -33.18
C GLY A 418 -1.99 29.93 -31.88
N ILE A 419 -2.93 28.99 -31.80
CA ILE A 419 -3.07 28.09 -30.64
C ILE A 419 -1.81 27.23 -30.46
N MET A 420 -1.28 26.64 -31.52
CA MET A 420 -0.07 25.82 -31.46
C MET A 420 1.14 26.62 -30.96
N ALA A 421 1.33 27.84 -31.46
CA ALA A 421 2.42 28.71 -31.03
C ALA A 421 2.27 29.11 -29.56
N ALA A 422 1.05 29.50 -29.15
CA ALA A 422 0.76 29.89 -27.77
C ALA A 422 0.91 28.71 -26.79
N ASP A 423 0.45 27.51 -27.16
CA ASP A 423 0.60 26.31 -26.34
C ASP A 423 2.07 25.91 -26.19
N ASN A 424 2.84 25.98 -27.28
CA ASN A 424 4.28 25.69 -27.23
C ASN A 424 5.03 26.68 -26.32
N ASP A 425 4.67 27.97 -26.38
CA ASP A 425 5.25 28.99 -25.48
C ASP A 425 4.95 28.71 -24.00
N VAL A 426 3.75 28.22 -23.68
CA VAL A 426 3.43 27.72 -22.33
C VAL A 426 4.25 26.46 -22.02
N GLY A 427 4.36 25.54 -22.97
CA GLY A 427 5.10 24.27 -22.86
C GLY A 427 6.58 24.45 -22.51
N LYS A 428 7.27 25.40 -23.15
CA LYS A 428 8.71 25.70 -22.89
C LYS A 428 9.00 26.08 -21.44
N LEU A 429 8.01 26.63 -20.74
CA LEU A 429 8.10 27.05 -19.35
C LEU A 429 7.64 25.98 -18.36
N CYS A 430 7.11 24.84 -18.83
CA CYS A 430 6.58 23.78 -17.99
C CYS A 430 7.46 22.52 -18.02
N GLY A 431 7.82 22.00 -16.84
CA GLY A 431 8.43 20.66 -16.74
C GLY A 431 7.40 19.53 -16.84
N ARG A 432 6.15 19.80 -16.48
CA ARG A 432 5.05 18.83 -16.58
C ARG A 432 3.70 19.51 -16.78
N ARG A 433 2.87 18.94 -17.65
CA ARG A 433 1.47 19.35 -17.84
C ARG A 433 0.55 18.14 -17.68
N LYS A 434 -0.64 18.33 -17.12
CA LYS A 434 -1.66 17.30 -16.93
C LYS A 434 -3.03 17.90 -17.21
N SER A 435 -3.84 17.19 -17.99
CA SER A 435 -5.24 17.52 -18.24
C SER A 435 -6.13 16.33 -17.89
N ILE A 436 -7.26 16.61 -17.24
CA ILE A 436 -8.22 15.58 -16.80
C ILE A 436 -9.60 16.10 -17.13
N LEU A 437 -10.38 15.34 -17.90
CA LEU A 437 -11.78 15.66 -18.13
C LEU A 437 -12.63 15.09 -16.99
N VAL A 438 -13.51 15.93 -16.46
CA VAL A 438 -14.32 15.65 -15.29
C VAL A 438 -15.77 16.10 -15.55
N LYS A 439 -16.73 15.48 -14.86
CA LYS A 439 -18.12 15.97 -14.81
C LYS A 439 -18.42 16.47 -13.40
N SER A 440 -19.33 17.44 -13.28
CA SER A 440 -19.80 17.91 -11.98
C SER A 440 -20.77 16.91 -11.36
N PHE A 441 -20.76 16.78 -10.04
CA PHE A 441 -21.81 16.03 -9.35
C PHE A 441 -23.14 16.79 -9.43
N SER A 442 -24.24 16.08 -9.66
CA SER A 442 -25.59 16.66 -9.76
C SER A 442 -26.04 17.38 -8.49
N TYR A 443 -25.51 17.01 -7.33
CA TYR A 443 -25.78 17.64 -6.04
C TYR A 443 -24.81 18.79 -5.70
N TRP A 444 -23.88 19.14 -6.59
CA TRP A 444 -23.00 20.30 -6.40
C TRP A 444 -23.56 21.54 -7.11
N ARG A 445 -23.30 22.72 -6.56
CA ARG A 445 -23.61 23.98 -7.23
C ARG A 445 -22.60 24.25 -8.35
N GLU A 446 -23.01 25.02 -9.34
CA GLU A 446 -22.10 25.53 -10.35
C GLU A 446 -21.11 26.52 -9.71
N PRO A 447 -19.85 26.59 -10.20
CA PRO A 447 -18.88 27.56 -9.69
C PRO A 447 -19.34 29.01 -9.93
N GLU A 448 -19.34 29.81 -8.87
CA GLU A 448 -19.73 31.22 -8.87
C GLU A 448 -18.59 32.11 -8.36
N GLN A 449 -18.60 33.38 -8.77
CA GLN A 449 -17.64 34.40 -8.34
C GLN A 449 -17.65 34.57 -6.82
N ARG A 450 -16.45 34.77 -6.25
CA ARG A 450 -16.23 35.03 -4.82
C ARG A 450 -15.44 36.33 -4.66
N PRO A 451 -15.56 37.05 -3.54
CA PRO A 451 -14.80 38.27 -3.30
C PRO A 451 -13.28 38.08 -3.44
N ALA A 452 -12.59 39.12 -3.91
CA ALA A 452 -11.21 39.03 -4.35
C ALA A 452 -10.16 38.56 -3.32
N SER A 453 -10.48 38.58 -2.02
CA SER A 453 -9.59 38.15 -0.95
C SER A 453 -9.63 36.64 -0.65
N HIS A 454 -10.48 35.87 -1.34
CA HIS A 454 -10.70 34.46 -0.99
C HIS A 454 -9.49 33.57 -1.32
N VAL A 455 -9.21 32.65 -0.39
CA VAL A 455 -8.29 31.52 -0.58
C VAL A 455 -9.07 30.27 -0.94
N TYR A 456 -8.51 29.42 -1.80
CA TYR A 456 -9.17 28.21 -2.27
C TYR A 456 -8.48 26.97 -1.72
N ASP A 457 -9.27 25.94 -1.38
CA ASP A 457 -8.79 24.61 -1.00
C ASP A 457 -9.28 23.60 -2.04
N MET A 458 -8.38 23.09 -2.86
CA MET A 458 -8.68 21.99 -3.77
C MET A 458 -8.29 20.67 -3.12
N ARG A 459 -9.27 19.80 -2.91
CA ARG A 459 -9.08 18.45 -2.40
C ARG A 459 -9.29 17.43 -3.50
N SER A 460 -8.39 16.46 -3.58
CA SER A 460 -8.50 15.33 -4.50
C SER A 460 -8.55 14.03 -3.73
N TYR A 461 -9.46 13.14 -4.10
CA TYR A 461 -9.70 11.85 -3.47
C TYR A 461 -9.54 10.76 -4.54
N CYS A 462 -8.56 9.89 -4.39
CA CYS A 462 -8.44 8.66 -5.17
C CYS A 462 -9.22 7.57 -4.44
N LEU A 463 -10.33 7.14 -5.02
CA LEU A 463 -11.26 6.19 -4.43
C LEU A 463 -10.83 4.75 -4.72
N GLN A 464 -11.31 3.81 -3.91
CA GLN A 464 -11.22 2.40 -4.23
C GLN A 464 -12.02 2.10 -5.51
N PRO A 465 -11.51 1.29 -6.46
CA PRO A 465 -12.28 0.89 -7.64
C PRO A 465 -13.67 0.35 -7.24
N GLY A 466 -14.72 0.79 -7.94
CA GLY A 466 -16.11 0.43 -7.64
C GLY A 466 -16.81 1.28 -6.57
N SER A 467 -16.09 2.01 -5.71
CA SER A 467 -16.69 2.75 -4.58
C SER A 467 -17.25 4.14 -4.93
N MET A 468 -17.12 4.60 -6.17
CA MET A 468 -17.48 5.99 -6.55
C MET A 468 -18.95 6.33 -6.27
N ILE A 469 -19.88 5.42 -6.61
CA ILE A 469 -21.32 5.67 -6.43
C ILE A 469 -21.68 5.72 -4.95
N GLU A 470 -21.18 4.75 -4.18
CA GLU A 470 -21.37 4.68 -2.73
C GLU A 470 -20.83 5.94 -2.03
N TRP A 471 -19.61 6.34 -2.39
CA TRP A 471 -18.98 7.54 -1.86
C TRP A 471 -19.76 8.81 -2.24
N ALA A 472 -20.22 8.91 -3.50
CA ALA A 472 -20.99 10.06 -3.98
C ALA A 472 -22.37 10.15 -3.29
N ASN A 473 -23.04 9.03 -3.06
CA ASN A 473 -24.32 8.99 -2.34
C ASN A 473 -24.19 9.46 -0.89
N ALA A 474 -23.10 9.08 -0.21
CA ALA A 474 -22.80 9.58 1.13
C ALA A 474 -22.51 11.09 1.11
N TRP A 475 -21.73 11.57 0.14
CA TRP A 475 -21.41 12.99 0.00
C TRP A 475 -22.60 13.87 -0.42
N ALA A 476 -23.58 13.33 -1.15
CA ALA A 476 -24.82 14.04 -1.46
C ALA A 476 -25.58 14.47 -0.19
N LYS A 477 -25.47 13.67 0.89
CA LYS A 477 -25.96 14.05 2.23
C LYS A 477 -24.96 14.95 2.94
N GLY A 478 -23.68 14.56 2.92
CA GLY A 478 -22.58 15.26 3.59
C GLY A 478 -22.42 16.73 3.23
N ILE A 479 -22.64 17.07 1.95
CA ILE A 479 -22.48 18.44 1.47
C ILE A 479 -23.44 19.43 2.16
N THR A 480 -24.60 18.97 2.62
CA THR A 480 -25.61 19.82 3.28
C THR A 480 -25.08 20.47 4.55
N PHE A 481 -24.25 19.77 5.33
CA PHE A 481 -23.60 20.31 6.53
C PHE A 481 -22.60 21.43 6.23
N ARG A 482 -22.16 21.53 4.97
CA ARG A 482 -21.09 22.42 4.54
C ARG A 482 -21.57 23.62 3.73
N ARG A 483 -22.84 23.69 3.34
CA ARG A 483 -23.37 24.76 2.46
C ARG A 483 -23.62 26.09 3.15
N GLU A 484 -23.87 26.12 4.45
CA GLU A 484 -24.27 27.33 5.19
C GLU A 484 -23.27 28.49 5.07
N GLN A 485 -21.98 28.18 4.93
CA GLN A 485 -20.91 29.18 4.82
C GLN A 485 -20.53 29.51 3.36
N ASN A 486 -21.35 29.09 2.38
CA ASN A 486 -21.13 29.28 0.95
C ASN A 486 -19.71 28.89 0.46
N GLN A 487 -19.11 27.89 1.11
CA GLN A 487 -17.74 27.47 0.87
C GLN A 487 -17.61 26.55 -0.34
N ASP A 488 -18.70 25.91 -0.80
CA ASP A 488 -18.69 24.98 -1.92
C ASP A 488 -18.58 25.72 -3.25
N VAL A 489 -17.50 25.44 -4.00
CA VAL A 489 -17.25 26.04 -5.34
C VAL A 489 -17.57 25.03 -6.43
N GLY A 490 -17.07 23.80 -6.30
CA GLY A 490 -17.27 22.78 -7.33
C GLY A 490 -16.89 21.38 -6.85
N GLY A 491 -17.65 20.38 -7.27
CA GLY A 491 -17.41 18.98 -6.96
C GLY A 491 -17.46 18.17 -8.24
N PHE A 492 -16.35 17.50 -8.57
CA PHE A 492 -16.15 16.88 -9.87
C PHE A 492 -15.62 15.46 -9.76
N PHE A 493 -15.93 14.60 -10.74
CA PHE A 493 -15.38 13.25 -10.84
C PHE A 493 -14.80 12.99 -12.23
N ALA A 494 -13.67 12.28 -12.27
CA ALA A 494 -12.94 12.02 -13.50
C ALA A 494 -13.71 11.14 -14.49
N GLN A 495 -13.67 11.52 -15.77
CA GLN A 495 -14.13 10.74 -16.92
C GLN A 495 -12.94 10.23 -17.74
N ILE A 496 -11.93 11.08 -17.96
CA ILE A 496 -10.75 10.76 -18.77
C ILE A 496 -9.49 11.24 -18.04
N GLY A 497 -8.43 10.44 -18.12
CA GLY A 497 -7.19 10.63 -17.38
C GLY A 497 -7.10 9.65 -16.22
N GLN A 498 -6.88 10.14 -15.00
CA GLN A 498 -6.81 9.28 -13.82
C GLN A 498 -8.22 8.95 -13.30
N LEU A 499 -8.68 7.73 -13.57
CA LEU A 499 -10.00 7.25 -13.15
C LEU A 499 -10.11 7.10 -11.63
N TYR A 500 -11.35 7.05 -11.13
CA TYR A 500 -11.69 6.95 -9.71
C TYR A 500 -11.21 8.13 -8.85
N VAL A 501 -10.96 9.29 -9.47
CA VAL A 501 -10.58 10.51 -8.74
C VAL A 501 -11.73 11.49 -8.67
N VAL A 502 -11.96 12.02 -7.48
CA VAL A 502 -12.90 13.10 -7.19
C VAL A 502 -12.14 14.36 -6.78
N TYR A 503 -12.64 15.53 -7.21
CA TYR A 503 -12.11 16.84 -6.86
C TYR A 503 -13.19 17.67 -6.17
N HIS A 504 -12.86 18.25 -5.02
CA HIS A 504 -13.68 19.29 -4.39
C HIS A 504 -12.89 20.60 -4.35
N PHE A 505 -13.51 21.68 -4.81
CA PHE A 505 -13.03 23.04 -4.67
C PHE A 505 -13.85 23.75 -3.60
N TRP A 506 -13.14 24.36 -2.66
CA TRP A 506 -13.72 25.16 -1.60
C TRP A 506 -13.13 26.57 -1.63
N ALA A 507 -13.92 27.58 -1.26
CA ALA A 507 -13.47 28.96 -1.10
C ALA A 507 -13.68 29.45 0.33
N TYR A 508 -12.75 30.24 0.84
CA TYR A 508 -12.79 30.81 2.18
C TYR A 508 -12.29 32.25 2.16
N PRO A 509 -12.84 33.16 2.99
CA PRO A 509 -12.33 34.53 3.09
C PRO A 509 -10.85 34.62 3.48
N SER A 510 -10.36 33.66 4.27
CA SER A 510 -8.97 33.56 4.71
C SER A 510 -8.65 32.15 5.21
N MET A 511 -7.36 31.86 5.46
CA MET A 511 -6.95 30.59 6.08
C MET A 511 -7.46 30.44 7.52
N SER A 512 -7.64 31.54 8.27
CA SER A 512 -8.27 31.51 9.60
C SER A 512 -9.74 31.13 9.48
N ALA A 513 -10.49 31.79 8.58
CA ALA A 513 -11.90 31.48 8.34
C ALA A 513 -12.10 30.01 7.90
N ARG A 514 -11.15 29.47 7.12
CA ARG A 514 -11.12 28.05 6.77
C ARG A 514 -10.99 27.15 8.00
N HIS A 515 -10.11 27.49 8.94
CA HIS A 515 -9.97 26.72 10.18
C HIS A 515 -11.28 26.74 10.97
N ASP A 516 -11.82 27.93 11.23
CA ASP A 516 -13.04 28.13 12.02
C ASP A 516 -14.24 27.41 11.40
N THR A 517 -14.44 27.55 10.09
CA THR A 517 -15.52 26.88 9.36
C THR A 517 -15.44 25.37 9.46
N ARG A 518 -14.22 24.81 9.42
CA ARG A 518 -14.02 23.36 9.54
C ARG A 518 -14.28 22.87 10.95
N THR A 519 -13.84 23.61 11.97
CA THR A 519 -14.12 23.30 13.38
C THR A 519 -15.63 23.33 13.64
N GLN A 520 -16.33 24.36 13.15
CA GLN A 520 -17.80 24.44 13.24
C GLN A 520 -18.49 23.28 12.51
N THR A 521 -18.00 22.88 11.34
CA THR A 521 -18.56 21.72 10.61
C THR A 521 -18.43 20.43 11.41
N TRP A 522 -17.31 20.22 12.12
CA TRP A 522 -17.10 19.05 12.96
C TRP A 522 -18.03 18.98 14.18
N ALA A 523 -18.53 20.12 14.65
CA ALA A 523 -19.51 20.16 15.74
C ALA A 523 -20.93 19.79 15.29
N LYS A 524 -21.21 19.67 13.99
CA LYS A 524 -22.55 19.36 13.48
C LYS A 524 -22.86 17.85 13.60
N PRO A 525 -23.95 17.46 14.28
CA PRO A 525 -24.36 16.05 14.38
C PRO A 525 -24.59 15.42 13.00
N GLY A 526 -23.97 14.26 12.74
CA GLY A 526 -24.10 13.50 11.49
C GLY A 526 -23.01 13.78 10.45
N TRP A 527 -22.21 14.84 10.63
CA TRP A 527 -21.02 15.06 9.81
C TRP A 527 -19.94 14.01 10.08
N ASP A 528 -19.75 13.65 11.35
CA ASP A 528 -18.87 12.58 11.81
C ASP A 528 -19.19 11.23 11.16
N ALA A 529 -20.48 10.86 11.09
CA ALA A 529 -20.94 9.65 10.42
C ALA A 529 -20.63 9.65 8.92
N THR A 530 -20.82 10.80 8.26
CA THR A 530 -20.46 10.96 6.82
C THR A 530 -18.97 10.72 6.61
N VAL A 531 -18.12 11.26 7.48
CA VAL A 531 -16.66 11.09 7.40
C VAL A 531 -16.27 9.64 7.69
N ALA A 532 -16.80 9.04 8.74
CA ALA A 532 -16.52 7.65 9.12
C ALA A 532 -16.86 6.66 8.01
N TYR A 533 -17.93 6.91 7.26
CA TYR A 533 -18.33 6.07 6.14
C TYR A 533 -17.49 6.30 4.88
N THR A 534 -17.16 7.56 4.56
CA THR A 534 -16.48 7.89 3.30
C THR A 534 -14.96 7.70 3.33
N VAL A 535 -14.32 7.78 4.51
CA VAL A 535 -12.86 7.64 4.66
C VAL A 535 -12.34 6.25 4.26
N PRO A 536 -12.94 5.12 4.68
CA PRO A 536 -12.48 3.79 4.26
C PRO A 536 -12.49 3.57 2.75
N LEU A 537 -13.36 4.27 2.01
CA LEU A 537 -13.47 4.17 0.55
C LEU A 537 -12.36 4.93 -0.20
N ILE A 538 -11.50 5.68 0.49
CA ILE A 538 -10.44 6.51 -0.11
C ILE A 538 -9.09 5.80 0.01
N LYS A 539 -8.42 5.57 -1.13
CA LYS A 539 -7.02 5.08 -1.20
C LYS A 539 -6.00 6.17 -0.88
N LYS A 540 -6.23 7.38 -1.39
CA LYS A 540 -5.32 8.52 -1.24
C LYS A 540 -6.09 9.83 -1.25
N MET A 541 -5.75 10.73 -0.34
CA MET A 541 -6.33 12.08 -0.28
C MET A 541 -5.22 13.13 -0.30
N GLN A 542 -5.44 14.23 -1.01
CA GLN A 542 -4.54 15.39 -1.02
C GLN A 542 -5.34 16.69 -0.96
N SER A 543 -4.74 17.73 -0.41
CA SER A 543 -5.28 19.09 -0.38
C SER A 543 -4.20 20.06 -0.88
N LYS A 544 -4.63 21.10 -1.61
CA LYS A 544 -3.80 22.21 -2.06
C LYS A 544 -4.48 23.52 -1.74
N ILE A 545 -3.72 24.46 -1.20
CA ILE A 545 -4.20 25.84 -1.00
C ILE A 545 -3.80 26.66 -2.22
N LEU A 546 -4.79 27.30 -2.83
CA LEU A 546 -4.67 28.01 -4.09
C LEU A 546 -5.00 29.49 -3.92
N THR A 547 -4.29 30.33 -4.67
CA THR A 547 -4.58 31.76 -4.82
C THR A 547 -5.05 32.02 -6.26
N PRO A 548 -6.19 32.70 -6.47
CA PRO A 548 -6.66 33.03 -7.80
C PRO A 548 -5.63 33.85 -8.58
N THR A 549 -5.52 33.60 -9.88
CA THR A 549 -4.79 34.47 -10.80
C THR A 549 -5.73 35.55 -11.36
N LYS A 550 -5.16 36.57 -12.00
CA LYS A 550 -5.93 37.61 -12.71
C LYS A 550 -6.84 37.09 -13.83
N TYR A 551 -6.70 35.81 -14.23
CA TYR A 551 -7.54 35.19 -15.25
C TYR A 551 -8.71 34.38 -14.68
N SER A 552 -8.77 34.19 -13.37
CA SER A 552 -9.86 33.47 -12.71
C SER A 552 -11.14 34.30 -12.76
N GLN A 553 -12.24 33.72 -13.23
CA GLN A 553 -13.57 34.36 -13.11
C GLN A 553 -14.18 34.18 -11.72
N LEU A 554 -13.54 33.38 -10.88
CA LEU A 554 -14.02 33.10 -9.53
C LEU A 554 -13.58 34.16 -8.50
N GLN A 555 -12.94 35.25 -8.92
CA GLN A 555 -12.42 36.33 -8.07
C GLN A 555 -13.16 37.66 -8.30
#